data_AF-A0A2V5PR39-F1
#
_entry.id   AF-A0A2V5PR39-F1
#
_cell.length_a   1.000
_cell.length_b   1.000
_cell.length_c   1.000
_cell.angle_alpha   90.00
_cell.angle_beta   90.00
_cell.angle_gamma   90.00
#
_symmetry.space_group_name_H-M   'P 1'
#
loop_
_entity.id
_entity.type
_entity.pdbx_description
1 polymer ?
#
loop_
_entity_poly.entity_id
_entity_poly.type
_entity_poly.pdbx_seq_one_letter_code
_entity_poly.pdbx_strand_id
1 'polypeptide(L)'
;MLRNRDEEEWRAGVFEIVASILRIRGLSSTEIDALGPEGAHIVEPLQLVTIARYSTPLEAHVRRMALEGAGLPAWVTDEAVGTMYGMGIGSRLQVRAEDEAAARTLLEDL
;
A
#
# COMPACT_ATOMS: atom_id res chain seq x y z
N MET A 1 -15.80 11.39 18.93
CA MET A 1 -15.29 11.31 20.31
C MET A 1 -13.92 10.66 20.23
N LEU A 2 -12.90 11.16 20.95
CA LEU A 2 -11.77 10.30 21.30
C LEU A 2 -12.37 9.16 22.10
N ARG A 3 -12.34 7.94 21.56
CA ARG A 3 -13.16 6.85 22.09
C ARG A 3 -12.73 6.43 23.49
N ASN A 4 -11.46 6.67 23.83
CA ASN A 4 -10.95 6.59 25.20
C ASN A 4 -10.73 8.02 25.72
N ARG A 5 -11.57 8.47 26.65
CA ARG A 5 -11.36 9.75 27.34
C ARG A 5 -10.30 9.55 28.43
N ASP A 6 -9.05 9.48 28.00
CA ASP A 6 -7.89 9.40 28.87
C ASP A 6 -7.34 10.80 29.14
N GLU A 7 -7.61 11.32 30.34
CA GLU A 7 -7.14 12.64 30.77
C GLU A 7 -5.69 12.61 31.32
N GLU A 8 -5.09 11.44 31.49
CA GLU A 8 -3.65 11.29 31.79
C GLU A 8 -2.81 11.41 30.51
N GLU A 9 -3.33 10.91 29.39
CA GLU A 9 -2.68 10.98 28.08
C GLU A 9 -2.95 12.32 27.37
N TRP A 10 -4.17 12.87 27.50
CA TRP A 10 -4.61 14.06 26.76
C TRP A 10 -5.15 15.17 27.68
N ARG A 11 -4.79 16.42 27.38
CA ARG A 11 -5.35 17.58 28.08
C ARG A 11 -6.87 17.69 27.83
N ALA A 12 -7.63 18.05 28.86
CA ALA A 12 -9.09 18.20 28.79
C ALA A 12 -9.60 19.04 27.60
N GLY A 13 -8.87 20.10 27.20
CA GLY A 13 -9.25 20.94 26.06
C GLY A 13 -9.18 20.26 24.68
N VAL A 14 -8.43 19.16 24.54
CA VAL A 14 -8.31 18.41 23.29
C VAL A 14 -9.64 17.76 22.90
N PHE A 15 -10.38 17.23 23.87
CA PHE A 15 -11.66 16.57 23.64
C PHE A 15 -12.70 17.53 23.05
N GLU A 16 -12.74 18.78 23.52
CA GLU A 16 -13.62 19.83 23.00
C GLU A 16 -13.25 20.23 21.56
N ILE A 17 -11.95 20.37 21.28
CA ILE A 17 -11.45 20.68 19.93
C ILE A 17 -11.81 19.57 18.95
N VAL A 18 -11.55 18.30 19.31
CA VAL A 18 -11.86 17.13 18.49
C VAL A 18 -13.37 17.03 18.27
N ALA A 19 -14.20 17.23 19.30
CA ALA A 19 -15.65 17.23 19.18
C ALA A 19 -16.15 18.31 18.20
N SER A 20 -15.56 19.51 18.24
CA SER A 20 -15.88 20.59 17.30
C SER A 20 -15.53 20.24 15.85
N ILE A 21 -14.32 19.71 15.61
CA ILE A 21 -13.87 19.31 14.26
C ILE A 21 -14.77 18.24 13.66
N LEU A 22 -15.13 17.22 14.44
CA LEU A 22 -15.97 16.12 13.97
C LEU A 22 -17.39 16.58 13.65
N ARG A 23 -17.95 17.47 14.49
CA ARG A 23 -19.24 18.11 14.22
C ARG A 23 -19.23 18.91 12.92
N ILE A 24 -18.17 19.69 12.68
CA ILE A 24 -17.98 20.44 11.42
C ILE A 24 -17.92 19.48 10.22
N ARG A 25 -17.36 18.29 10.40
CA ARG A 25 -17.25 17.26 9.36
C ARG A 25 -18.49 16.38 9.20
N GLY A 26 -19.55 16.61 9.98
CA GLY A 26 -20.79 15.81 9.92
C GLY A 26 -20.65 14.39 10.46
N LEU A 27 -19.56 14.08 11.16
CA LEU A 27 -19.30 12.74 11.71
C LEU A 27 -19.90 12.62 13.10
N SER A 28 -20.82 11.68 13.27
CA SER A 28 -21.45 11.34 14.55
C SER A 28 -20.57 10.42 15.41
N SER A 29 -20.80 10.39 16.73
CA SER A 29 -20.05 9.52 17.65
C SER A 29 -20.23 8.04 17.35
N THR A 30 -21.36 7.65 16.76
CA THR A 30 -21.67 6.27 16.38
C THR A 30 -20.92 5.82 15.12
N GLU A 31 -20.68 6.72 14.16
CA GLU A 31 -19.94 6.42 12.92
C GLU A 31 -18.45 6.23 13.20
N ILE A 32 -17.83 7.25 13.80
CA ILE A 32 -17.28 7.12 15.15
C ILE A 32 -16.86 5.71 15.56
N ASP A 33 -17.61 5.16 16.51
CA ASP A 33 -17.46 3.85 17.12
C ASP A 33 -17.48 2.68 16.12
N ALA A 34 -18.21 2.82 15.00
CA ALA A 34 -18.28 1.82 13.94
C ALA A 34 -16.98 1.66 13.13
N LEU A 35 -16.06 2.65 13.14
CA LEU A 35 -14.78 2.58 12.42
C LEU A 35 -13.76 1.57 13.00
N GLY A 36 -14.11 0.78 14.02
CA GLY A 36 -13.20 -0.23 14.61
C GLY A 36 -12.09 0.40 15.48
N PRO A 37 -11.27 -0.38 16.21
CA PRO A 37 -10.29 0.16 17.16
C PRO A 37 -9.28 1.10 16.49
N GLU A 38 -8.77 2.09 17.24
CA GLU A 38 -7.72 2.98 16.75
C GLU A 38 -6.51 2.17 16.25
N GLY A 39 -5.97 2.55 15.09
CA GLY A 39 -4.84 1.83 14.47
C GLY A 39 -5.23 0.57 13.70
N ALA A 40 -6.49 0.14 13.71
CA ALA A 40 -7.01 -0.78 12.70
C ALA A 40 -7.20 -0.02 11.38
N HIS A 41 -6.10 0.44 10.80
CA HIS A 41 -6.07 0.48 9.35
C HIS A 41 -6.38 -0.95 8.91
N ILE A 42 -7.58 -1.17 8.37
CA ILE A 42 -7.87 -2.34 7.57
C ILE A 42 -7.04 -2.14 6.29
N VAL A 43 -5.71 -2.22 6.41
CA VAL A 43 -4.86 -2.44 5.26
C VAL A 43 -5.13 -3.89 4.96
N GLU A 44 -6.10 -4.15 4.07
CA GLU A 44 -6.13 -5.43 3.38
C GLU A 44 -4.69 -5.67 2.92
N PRO A 45 -4.02 -6.74 3.38
CA PRO A 45 -2.62 -6.95 3.05
C PRO A 45 -2.55 -7.00 1.52
N LEU A 46 -1.92 -6.00 0.91
CA LEU A 46 -1.75 -5.95 -0.53
C LEU A 46 -0.93 -7.18 -0.91
N GLN A 47 -1.62 -8.22 -1.39
CA GLN A 47 -0.97 -9.47 -1.75
C GLN A 47 -0.27 -9.24 -3.10
N LEU A 48 1.04 -9.08 -3.06
CA LEU A 48 1.88 -8.88 -4.23
C LEU A 48 2.42 -10.22 -4.74
N VAL A 49 2.28 -10.47 -6.04
CA VAL A 49 2.78 -11.66 -6.72
C VAL A 49 3.91 -11.29 -7.67
N THR A 50 4.94 -12.14 -7.76
CA THR A 50 6.04 -11.94 -8.72
C THR A 50 5.63 -12.51 -10.08
N ILE A 51 5.60 -11.65 -11.09
CA ILE A 51 5.24 -12.04 -12.47
C ILE A 51 6.46 -12.26 -13.35
N ALA A 52 7.58 -11.58 -13.07
CA ALA A 52 8.83 -11.74 -13.81
C ALA A 52 10.06 -11.44 -12.94
N ARG A 53 11.21 -11.95 -13.39
CA ARG A 53 12.53 -11.68 -12.81
C ARG A 53 13.45 -11.22 -13.92
N TYR A 54 14.20 -10.16 -13.68
CA TYR A 54 15.10 -9.55 -14.66
C TYR A 54 16.50 -9.48 -14.09
N SER A 55 17.51 -9.72 -14.92
CA SER A 55 18.91 -9.67 -14.49
C SER A 55 19.39 -8.23 -14.25
N THR A 56 18.72 -7.23 -14.85
CA THR A 56 19.06 -5.82 -14.68
C THR A 56 17.86 -5.03 -14.15
N PRO A 57 18.07 -4.05 -13.24
CA PRO A 57 17.00 -3.17 -12.76
C PRO A 57 16.35 -2.33 -13.87
N LEU A 58 17.12 -1.96 -14.87
CA LEU A 58 16.65 -1.18 -16.02
C LEU A 58 15.56 -1.93 -16.78
N GLU A 59 15.78 -3.20 -17.10
CA GLU A 59 14.81 -4.02 -17.81
C GLU A 59 13.51 -4.18 -17.00
N ALA A 60 13.62 -4.40 -15.68
CA ALA A 60 12.46 -4.45 -14.79
C ALA A 60 11.65 -3.14 -14.78
N HIS A 61 12.35 -2.00 -14.81
CA HIS A 61 11.72 -0.68 -14.83
C HIS A 61 11.01 -0.39 -16.15
N VAL A 62 11.57 -0.79 -17.30
CA VAL A 62 10.90 -0.66 -18.60
C VAL A 62 9.58 -1.43 -18.60
N ARG A 63 9.60 -2.66 -18.08
CA ARG A 63 8.41 -3.52 -18.01
C ARG A 63 7.39 -3.02 -17.00
N ARG A 64 7.84 -2.45 -15.87
CA ARG A 64 6.97 -1.72 -14.92
C ARG A 64 6.25 -0.56 -15.60
N MET A 65 6.97 0.28 -16.35
CA MET A 65 6.37 1.42 -17.04
C MET A 65 5.32 1.00 -18.06
N ALA A 66 5.52 -0.13 -18.76
CA ALA A 66 4.53 -0.65 -19.70
C ALA A 66 3.25 -1.12 -18.99
N LEU A 67 3.37 -1.82 -17.86
CA LEU A 67 2.24 -2.23 -17.03
C LEU A 67 1.47 -1.02 -16.47
N GLU A 68 2.18 -0.03 -15.95
CA GLU A 68 1.57 1.19 -15.43
C GLU A 68 0.87 2.00 -16.53
N GLY A 69 1.43 2.03 -17.74
CA GLY A 69 0.80 2.63 -18.92
C GLY A 69 -0.51 1.95 -19.31
N ALA A 70 -0.67 0.67 -18.99
CA ALA A 70 -1.90 -0.10 -19.17
C ALA A 70 -2.88 0.00 -17.97
N GLY A 71 -2.55 0.81 -16.96
CA GLY A 71 -3.36 0.97 -15.76
C GLY A 71 -3.19 -0.15 -14.72
N LEU A 72 -2.16 -0.98 -14.85
CA LEU A 72 -1.83 -2.05 -13.91
C LEU A 72 -0.70 -1.58 -12.97
N PRO A 73 -0.98 -1.30 -11.69
CA PRO A 73 0.05 -0.92 -10.74
C PRO A 73 1.09 -2.02 -10.59
N ALA A 74 2.37 -1.67 -10.71
CA ALA A 74 3.48 -2.62 -10.64
C ALA A 74 4.63 -2.09 -9.78
N TRP A 75 5.36 -3.01 -9.15
CA TRP A 75 6.45 -2.72 -8.24
C TRP A 75 7.69 -3.51 -8.65
N VAL A 76 8.85 -2.84 -8.61
CA VAL A 76 10.15 -3.51 -8.76
C VAL A 76 10.78 -3.66 -7.38
N THR A 77 11.22 -4.87 -7.04
CA THR A 77 11.88 -5.19 -5.77
C THR A 77 13.20 -5.91 -6.01
N ASP A 78 14.01 -6.07 -4.95
CA ASP A 78 15.30 -6.77 -4.96
C ASP A 78 16.37 -6.23 -5.92
N GLU A 79 16.29 -4.96 -6.31
CA GLU A 79 17.18 -4.37 -7.32
C GLU A 79 18.67 -4.40 -6.96
N ALA A 80 18.98 -4.39 -5.67
CA ALA A 80 20.35 -4.43 -5.17
C ALA A 80 20.83 -5.84 -4.78
N VAL A 81 19.95 -6.85 -4.74
CA VAL A 81 20.27 -8.19 -4.24
C VAL A 81 21.29 -8.87 -5.14
N GLY A 82 21.14 -8.74 -6.46
CA GLY A 82 22.08 -9.35 -7.38
C GLY A 82 23.48 -8.73 -7.34
N THR A 83 23.55 -7.41 -7.18
CA THR A 83 24.82 -6.67 -7.10
C THR A 83 25.54 -6.93 -5.78
N MET A 84 24.83 -7.04 -4.64
CA MET A 84 25.45 -7.28 -3.34
C MET A 84 25.99 -8.70 -3.16
N TYR A 85 25.29 -9.70 -3.69
CA TYR A 85 25.65 -11.10 -3.45
C TYR A 85 26.37 -11.76 -4.62
N GLY A 86 26.62 -11.04 -5.72
CA GLY A 86 27.23 -11.60 -6.94
C GLY A 86 26.38 -12.70 -7.60
N MET A 87 25.11 -12.79 -7.21
CA MET A 87 24.16 -13.77 -7.70
C MET A 87 23.30 -13.09 -8.76
N GLY A 88 23.16 -13.66 -9.96
CA GLY A 88 22.29 -13.13 -11.02
C GLY A 88 20.78 -13.16 -10.72
N ILE A 89 20.40 -13.22 -9.44
CA ILE A 89 19.03 -13.18 -8.94
C ILE A 89 18.63 -11.70 -8.93
N GLY A 90 18.42 -11.14 -10.11
CA GLY A 90 18.11 -9.72 -10.27
C GLY A 90 16.68 -9.36 -9.89
N SER A 91 16.33 -8.12 -10.22
CA SER A 91 15.09 -7.43 -9.85
C SER A 91 13.83 -8.25 -10.11
N ARG A 92 12.92 -8.26 -9.14
CA ARG A 92 11.58 -8.86 -9.24
C ARG A 92 10.57 -7.81 -9.67
N LEU A 93 9.75 -8.14 -10.67
CA LEU A 93 8.58 -7.35 -11.04
C LEU A 93 7.34 -7.98 -10.43
N GLN A 94 6.59 -7.18 -9.68
CA GLN A 94 5.43 -7.62 -8.92
C GLN A 94 4.20 -6.79 -9.24
N VAL A 95 3.04 -7.42 -9.17
CA VAL A 95 1.70 -6.78 -9.28
C VAL A 95 0.82 -7.29 -8.15
N ARG A 96 -0.38 -6.72 -8.01
CA ARG A 96 -1.38 -7.28 -7.12
C ARG A 96 -1.81 -8.66 -7.60
N ALA A 97 -2.14 -9.55 -6.68
CA ALA A 97 -2.60 -10.91 -7.01
C ALA A 97 -3.84 -10.90 -7.93
N GLU A 98 -4.73 -9.92 -7.76
CA GLU A 98 -5.92 -9.74 -8.61
C GLU A 98 -5.58 -9.42 -10.08
N ASP A 99 -4.43 -8.81 -10.32
CA ASP A 99 -3.98 -8.35 -11.64
C ASP A 99 -3.01 -9.33 -12.33
N GLU A 100 -2.70 -10.46 -11.69
CA GLU A 100 -1.64 -11.38 -12.16
C GLU A 100 -1.85 -11.83 -13.60
N ALA A 101 -3.06 -12.31 -13.92
CA ALA A 101 -3.37 -12.84 -15.24
C ALA A 101 -3.26 -11.75 -16.32
N ALA A 102 -3.84 -10.57 -16.07
CA ALA A 102 -3.78 -9.45 -17.00
C ALA A 102 -2.34 -8.97 -17.23
N ALA A 103 -1.55 -8.89 -16.15
CA ALA A 103 -0.16 -8.48 -16.23
C ALA A 103 0.71 -9.51 -16.98
N ARG A 104 0.48 -10.82 -16.78
CA ARG A 104 1.20 -11.87 -17.51
C ARG A 104 0.91 -11.81 -19.00
N THR A 105 -0.36 -11.68 -19.40
CA THR A 105 -0.73 -11.55 -20.81
C THR A 105 -0.07 -10.33 -21.45
N LEU A 106 -0.08 -9.18 -20.77
CA LEU A 106 0.55 -7.98 -21.30
C LEU A 106 2.07 -8.10 -21.45
N LEU A 107 2.74 -8.86 -20.58
CA LEU A 107 4.18 -9.11 -20.68
C LEU A 107 4.54 -10.06 -21.82
N GLU A 108 3.66 -10.97 -22.23
CA GLU A 108 3.89 -11.87 -23.36
C GLU A 108 3.84 -11.12 -24.71
N ASP A 109 3.07 -10.04 -24.78
CA ASP A 109 2.93 -9.18 -25.96
C ASP A 109 4.08 -8.16 -26.14
N LEU A 110 5.11 -8.22 -25.27
CA LEU A 110 6.08 -7.15 -25.01
C LEU A 110 7.54 -7.56 -25.19
#